data_AF-A0A1V5P1B0-F1
#
_entry.id   AF-A0A1V5P1B0-F1
#
_cell.length_a   1.000
_cell.length_b   1.000
_cell.length_c   1.000
_cell.angle_alpha   90.00
_cell.angle_beta   90.00
_cell.angle_gamma   90.00
#
_symmetry.space_group_name_H-M   'P 1'
#
loop_
_entity.id
_entity.type
_entity.pdbx_description
1 polymer ?
#
loop_
_entity_poly.entity_id
_entity_poly.type
_entity_poly.pdbx_seq_one_letter_code
_entity_poly.pdbx_strand_id
1 'polypeptide(L)'
;MAGYYARYGILLDMVGAKDAVFPKEGTSVYFASSLVDKIWNTASAMGYGSYFINAKSGGITDDHLYINQILNIPTAVIIHYDINSTDFFGHHHRVTDNMDQIDAKVLGMVGQVTLQMIFTEVSSKPQ
;
A
#
# COMPACT_ATOMS: atom_id res chain seq x y z
N MET A 1 10.67 22.19 -19.95
CA MET A 1 9.97 21.88 -18.68
C MET A 1 10.71 20.72 -18.07
N ALA A 2 11.24 20.85 -16.85
CA ALA A 2 11.82 19.71 -16.17
C ALA A 2 10.67 18.76 -15.81
N GLY A 3 10.65 17.56 -16.40
CA GLY A 3 9.66 16.54 -16.06
C GLY A 3 9.89 16.09 -14.62
N TYR A 4 8.83 16.03 -13.82
CA TYR A 4 8.91 15.48 -12.48
C TYR A 4 9.33 14.00 -12.55
N TYR A 5 10.23 13.60 -11.65
CA TYR A 5 10.71 12.22 -11.54
C TYR A 5 10.76 11.80 -10.07
N ALA A 6 10.41 10.54 -9.81
CA ALA A 6 10.65 9.86 -8.54
C ALA A 6 11.07 8.42 -8.83
N ARG A 7 11.85 7.81 -7.91
CA ARG A 7 12.26 6.40 -8.04
C ARG A 7 11.05 5.46 -8.01
N TYR A 8 10.09 5.77 -7.13
CA TYR A 8 8.80 5.10 -7.01
C TYR A 8 7.83 5.96 -6.18
N GLY A 9 6.55 5.56 -6.15
CA GLY A 9 5.53 6.09 -5.24
C GLY A 9 4.91 4.99 -4.36
N ILE A 10 4.43 5.37 -3.18
CA ILE A 10 3.61 4.52 -2.31
C ILE A 10 2.34 5.29 -1.99
N LEU A 11 1.19 4.80 -2.46
CA LEU A 11 -0.13 5.30 -2.09
C LEU A 11 -0.61 4.58 -0.83
N LEU A 12 -1.17 5.32 0.12
CA LEU A 12 -1.78 4.79 1.33
C LEU A 12 -3.28 5.10 1.27
N ASP A 13 -4.12 4.08 1.22
CA ASP A 13 -5.58 4.24 1.20
C ASP A 13 -6.26 3.31 2.21
N MET A 14 -7.18 3.83 3.03
CA MET A 14 -7.90 3.09 4.07
C MET A 14 -7.00 2.26 5.01
N VAL A 15 -5.85 2.81 5.41
CA VAL A 15 -4.83 2.11 6.22
C VAL A 15 -5.04 2.18 7.74
N GLY A 16 -6.22 2.59 8.20
CA GLY A 16 -6.49 2.86 9.61
C GLY A 16 -7.49 1.94 10.28
N ALA A 17 -8.24 1.14 9.52
CA ALA A 17 -9.33 0.34 10.05
C ALA A 17 -8.83 -0.80 10.99
N LYS A 18 -9.63 -1.13 12.00
CA LYS A 18 -9.49 -2.36 12.78
C LYS A 18 -9.49 -3.57 11.86
N ASP A 19 -8.67 -4.57 12.22
CA ASP A 19 -8.55 -5.85 11.50
C ASP A 19 -8.18 -5.70 10.01
N ALA A 20 -7.59 -4.56 9.63
CA ALA A 20 -7.18 -4.33 8.26
C ALA A 20 -6.21 -5.42 7.76
N VAL A 21 -6.41 -5.87 6.54
CA VAL A 21 -5.47 -6.69 5.78
C VAL A 21 -5.17 -6.03 4.44
N PHE A 22 -3.92 -6.13 4.02
CA PHE A 22 -3.36 -5.50 2.84
C PHE A 22 -2.88 -6.61 1.88
N PRO A 23 -3.69 -7.00 0.88
CA PRO A 23 -3.26 -7.87 -0.21
C PRO A 23 -2.43 -7.10 -1.23
N LYS A 24 -1.65 -7.83 -2.03
CA LYS A 24 -0.91 -7.28 -3.18
C LYS A 24 -1.90 -6.90 -4.28
N GLU A 25 -2.19 -5.62 -4.41
CA GLU A 25 -3.18 -5.08 -5.35
C GLU A 25 -2.78 -5.27 -6.81
N GLY A 26 -3.75 -5.63 -7.67
CA GLY A 26 -3.50 -6.10 -9.03
C GLY A 26 -2.82 -5.09 -9.97
N THR A 27 -3.24 -3.82 -9.94
CA THR A 27 -2.64 -2.71 -10.70
C THR A 27 -1.20 -2.46 -10.26
N SER A 28 -0.96 -2.47 -8.95
CA SER A 28 0.37 -2.33 -8.34
C SER A 28 1.28 -3.48 -8.74
N VAL A 29 0.78 -4.71 -8.74
CA VAL A 29 1.53 -5.89 -9.20
C VAL A 29 1.85 -5.78 -10.69
N TYR A 30 0.93 -5.27 -11.50
CA TYR A 30 1.14 -5.12 -12.94
C TYR A 30 2.22 -4.07 -13.27
N PHE A 31 2.15 -2.88 -12.68
CA PHE A 31 3.08 -1.78 -13.00
C PHE A 31 4.35 -1.75 -12.14
N ALA A 32 4.30 -2.29 -10.92
CA ALA A 32 5.32 -2.09 -9.89
C ALA A 32 5.61 -3.36 -9.06
N SER A 33 5.58 -4.56 -9.67
CA SER A 33 5.79 -5.85 -8.98
C SER A 33 6.99 -5.88 -8.04
N SER A 34 8.15 -5.42 -8.48
CA SER A 34 9.37 -5.38 -7.66
C SER A 34 9.22 -4.48 -6.42
N LEU A 35 8.48 -3.38 -6.54
CA LEU A 35 8.19 -2.49 -5.41
C LEU A 35 7.20 -3.14 -4.44
N VAL A 36 6.14 -3.76 -4.96
CA VAL A 36 5.17 -4.51 -4.15
C VAL A 36 5.87 -5.60 -3.34
N ASP A 37 6.72 -6.42 -3.97
CA ASP A 37 7.47 -7.45 -3.26
C ASP A 37 8.41 -6.85 -2.21
N LYS A 38 9.06 -5.72 -2.51
CA LYS A 38 9.90 -5.01 -1.54
C LYS A 38 9.11 -4.55 -0.32
N ILE A 39 7.95 -3.93 -0.50
CA ILE A 39 7.08 -3.46 0.60
C ILE A 39 6.64 -4.65 1.45
N TRP A 40 6.11 -5.71 0.83
CA TRP A 40 5.59 -6.87 1.56
C TRP A 40 6.69 -7.67 2.26
N ASN A 41 7.87 -7.82 1.63
CA ASN A 41 9.01 -8.47 2.29
C ASN A 41 9.52 -7.65 3.47
N THR A 42 9.53 -6.31 3.36
CA THR A 42 9.88 -5.41 4.47
C THR A 42 8.90 -5.57 5.62
N ALA A 43 7.59 -5.51 5.35
CA ALA A 43 6.57 -5.71 6.37
C ALA A 43 6.65 -7.09 7.04
N SER A 44 6.87 -8.15 6.25
CA SER A 44 7.05 -9.51 6.74
C SER A 44 8.27 -9.63 7.67
N ALA A 45 9.41 -9.05 7.28
CA ALA A 45 10.63 -9.02 8.09
C ALA A 45 10.46 -8.25 9.42
N MET A 46 9.55 -7.28 9.45
CA MET A 46 9.17 -6.53 10.66
C MET A 46 8.13 -7.27 11.53
N GLY A 47 7.68 -8.47 11.12
CA GLY A 47 6.69 -9.26 11.83
C GLY A 47 5.23 -8.94 11.50
N TYR A 48 4.96 -8.19 10.44
CA TYR A 48 3.61 -7.74 10.05
C TYR A 48 2.98 -8.55 8.90
N GLY A 49 3.49 -9.75 8.63
CA GLY A 49 3.01 -10.61 7.53
C GLY A 49 1.55 -11.08 7.66
N SER A 50 0.94 -10.98 8.85
CA SER A 50 -0.50 -11.23 9.05
C SER A 50 -1.39 -10.10 8.52
N TYR A 51 -0.86 -8.88 8.43
CA TYR A 51 -1.54 -7.71 7.90
C TYR A 51 -1.19 -7.53 6.42
N PHE A 52 0.10 -7.56 6.08
CA PHE A 52 0.61 -7.54 4.71
C PHE A 52 0.63 -8.96 4.14
N ILE A 53 -0.54 -9.45 3.77
CA ILE A 53 -0.74 -10.85 3.36
C ILE A 53 -0.14 -11.11 1.98
N ASN A 54 0.50 -12.27 1.80
CA ASN A 54 1.03 -12.70 0.50
C ASN A 54 -0.08 -13.33 -0.37
N ALA A 55 -1.14 -12.55 -0.62
CA ALA A 55 -2.22 -12.87 -1.52
C ALA A 55 -2.40 -11.72 -2.51
N LYS A 56 -2.91 -12.02 -3.71
CA LYS A 56 -3.21 -11.01 -4.73
C LYS A 56 -4.70 -10.68 -4.69
N SER A 57 -5.04 -9.40 -4.79
CA SER A 57 -6.40 -8.98 -5.12
C SER A 57 -6.52 -8.70 -6.62
N GLY A 58 -7.74 -8.41 -7.07
CA GLY A 58 -7.98 -7.83 -8.40
C GLY A 58 -7.36 -6.43 -8.54
N GLY A 59 -7.43 -5.88 -9.75
CA GLY A 59 -7.07 -4.49 -9.99
C GLY A 59 -8.11 -3.54 -9.40
N ILE A 60 -7.67 -2.54 -8.66
CA ILE A 60 -8.48 -1.44 -8.14
C ILE A 60 -8.07 -0.17 -8.88
N THR A 61 -9.06 0.56 -9.40
CA THR A 61 -8.84 1.90 -9.95
C THR A 61 -8.66 2.87 -8.79
N ASP A 62 -7.46 3.43 -8.67
CA ASP A 62 -7.07 4.36 -7.62
C ASP A 62 -5.95 5.27 -8.16
N ASP A 63 -5.50 6.27 -7.40
CA ASP A 63 -4.61 7.34 -7.87
C ASP A 63 -3.28 6.81 -8.46
N HIS A 64 -2.78 5.69 -7.93
CA HIS A 64 -1.54 5.07 -8.41
C HIS A 64 -1.65 4.62 -9.88
N LEU A 65 -2.84 4.27 -10.37
CA LEU A 65 -3.06 3.90 -11.77
C LEU A 65 -2.60 5.03 -12.70
N TYR A 66 -3.03 6.26 -12.42
CA TYR A 66 -2.74 7.41 -13.26
C TYR A 66 -1.28 7.85 -13.15
N ILE A 67 -0.68 7.74 -11.96
CA ILE A 67 0.75 8.00 -11.78
C ILE A 67 1.59 7.01 -12.62
N ASN A 68 1.22 5.72 -12.58
CA ASN A 68 1.89 4.70 -13.39
C ASN A 68 1.71 4.95 -14.90
N GLN A 69 0.50 5.27 -15.37
CA GLN A 69 0.21 5.41 -16.80
C GLN A 69 0.72 6.72 -17.42
N ILE A 70 0.62 7.83 -16.69
CA ILE A 70 0.89 9.18 -17.24
C ILE A 70 2.35 9.57 -16.99
N LEU A 71 2.85 9.34 -15.77
CA LEU A 71 4.20 9.76 -15.37
C LEU A 71 5.23 8.64 -15.47
N ASN A 72 4.80 7.39 -15.69
CA ASN A 72 5.67 6.21 -15.70
C ASN A 72 6.52 6.08 -14.43
N ILE A 73 5.97 6.48 -13.29
CA ILE A 73 6.60 6.31 -11.97
C ILE A 73 5.99 5.05 -11.34
N PRO A 74 6.77 3.99 -11.08
CA PRO A 74 6.29 2.77 -10.44
C PRO A 74 5.64 3.12 -9.10
N THR A 75 4.33 2.93 -8.99
CA THR A 75 3.58 3.30 -7.78
C THR A 75 2.74 2.13 -7.33
N ALA A 76 2.91 1.74 -6.07
CA ALA A 76 2.14 0.68 -5.43
C ALA A 76 1.19 1.28 -4.39
N VAL A 77 0.03 0.66 -4.20
CA VAL A 77 -0.91 1.03 -3.13
C VAL A 77 -0.85 0.03 -1.97
N ILE A 78 -0.91 0.54 -0.75
CA ILE A 78 -1.24 -0.21 0.46
C ILE A 78 -2.69 0.14 0.80
N ILE A 79 -3.60 -0.79 0.51
CA ILE A 79 -5.05 -0.59 0.63
C ILE A 79 -5.71 -1.74 1.38
N HIS A 80 -6.59 -1.41 2.32
CA HIS A 80 -7.37 -2.44 3.00
C HIS A 80 -8.44 -3.01 2.08
N TYR A 81 -8.37 -4.31 1.81
CA TYR A 81 -9.29 -4.99 0.89
C TYR A 81 -9.51 -6.46 1.28
N ASP A 82 -10.77 -6.90 1.31
CA ASP A 82 -11.11 -8.30 1.60
C ASP A 82 -11.22 -9.11 0.30
N ILE A 83 -10.22 -9.95 0.08
CA ILE A 83 -10.14 -10.81 -1.11
C ILE A 83 -11.20 -11.92 -1.13
N ASN A 84 -11.80 -12.29 0.01
CA ASN A 84 -12.80 -13.35 0.08
C ASN A 84 -14.16 -12.86 -0.39
N SER A 85 -14.53 -11.65 0.02
CA SER A 85 -15.75 -10.98 -0.44
C SER A 85 -15.54 -10.19 -1.74
N THR A 86 -14.29 -9.99 -2.16
CA THR A 86 -13.91 -9.15 -3.30
C THR A 86 -14.47 -7.73 -3.18
N ASP A 87 -14.42 -7.18 -1.98
CA ASP A 87 -14.94 -5.86 -1.65
C ASP A 87 -14.05 -5.14 -0.63
N PHE A 88 -14.29 -3.85 -0.46
CA PHE A 88 -13.71 -3.08 0.64
C PHE A 88 -14.32 -3.49 1.98
N PHE A 89 -13.66 -3.06 3.05
CA PHE A 89 -14.15 -3.29 4.40
C PHE A 89 -15.57 -2.75 4.60
N GLY A 90 -16.36 -3.41 5.45
CA GLY A 90 -17.81 -3.19 5.56
C GLY A 90 -18.28 -1.80 6.00
N HIS A 91 -17.36 -0.86 6.24
CA HIS A 91 -17.65 0.53 6.54
C HIS A 91 -17.35 1.49 5.38
N HIS A 92 -16.65 1.04 4.33
CA HIS A 92 -16.30 1.87 3.18
C HIS A 92 -17.51 2.60 2.58
N HIS A 93 -17.40 3.92 2.42
CA HIS A 93 -18.47 4.82 1.97
C HIS A 93 -19.77 4.75 2.81
N ARG A 94 -19.67 4.45 4.11
CA ARG A 94 -20.81 4.45 5.03
C ARG A 94 -20.57 5.44 6.16
N VAL A 95 -21.66 5.88 6.80
CA VAL A 95 -21.59 6.73 8.01
C VAL A 95 -20.88 6.07 9.20
N THR A 96 -20.66 4.75 9.12
CA THR A 96 -19.92 3.98 10.10
C THR A 96 -18.42 3.99 9.87
N ASP A 97 -17.92 4.55 8.76
CA ASP A 97 -16.51 4.90 8.59
C ASP A 97 -16.20 6.16 9.40
N ASN A 98 -15.85 5.94 10.66
CA ASN A 98 -15.62 6.99 11.64
C ASN A 98 -14.53 6.55 12.64
N MET A 99 -14.24 7.40 13.63
CA MET A 99 -13.16 7.16 14.58
C MET A 99 -13.28 5.86 15.38
N ASP A 100 -14.48 5.29 15.53
CA ASP A 100 -14.67 4.00 16.20
C ASP A 100 -14.07 2.84 15.42
N GLN A 101 -13.85 3.00 14.10
CA GLN A 101 -13.22 1.96 13.27
C GLN A 101 -11.69 2.08 13.23
N ILE A 102 -11.12 3.16 13.75
CA ILE A 102 -9.68 3.41 13.65
C ILE A 102 -8.92 2.64 14.75
N ASP A 103 -7.82 1.99 14.37
CA ASP A 103 -6.85 1.38 15.29
C ASP A 103 -5.46 2.04 15.12
N ALA A 104 -5.00 2.69 16.20
CA ALA A 104 -3.68 3.31 16.25
C ALA A 104 -2.53 2.31 16.02
N LYS A 105 -2.73 1.03 16.33
CA LYS A 105 -1.72 -0.02 16.07
C LYS A 105 -1.57 -0.28 14.58
N VAL A 106 -2.68 -0.29 13.83
CA VAL A 106 -2.67 -0.47 12.37
C VAL A 106 -1.98 0.72 11.71
N LEU A 107 -2.36 1.95 12.10
CA LEU A 107 -1.69 3.16 11.63
C LEU A 107 -0.19 3.16 11.94
N GLY A 108 0.18 2.80 13.17
CA GLY A 108 1.58 2.73 13.60
C GLY A 108 2.38 1.72 12.78
N MET A 109 1.84 0.53 12.55
CA MET A 109 2.47 -0.52 11.75
C MET A 109 2.67 -0.09 10.29
N VAL A 110 1.64 0.43 9.63
CA VAL A 110 1.75 0.92 8.24
C VAL A 110 2.78 2.04 8.17
N GLY A 111 2.72 3.00 9.10
CA GLY A 111 3.70 4.07 9.21
C GLY A 111 5.13 3.57 9.37
N GLN A 112 5.38 2.57 10.22
CA GLN A 112 6.71 1.98 10.41
C GLN A 112 7.22 1.31 9.12
N VAL A 113 6.37 0.56 8.40
CA VAL A 113 6.75 -0.04 7.11
C VAL A 113 7.09 1.03 6.09
N THR A 114 6.27 2.07 5.96
CA THR A 114 6.52 3.18 5.02
C THR A 114 7.80 3.94 5.38
N LEU A 115 8.04 4.23 6.66
CA LEU A 115 9.29 4.85 7.12
C LEU A 115 10.49 3.97 6.80
N GLN A 116 10.41 2.65 7.08
CA GLN A 116 11.50 1.73 6.76
C GLN A 116 11.82 1.74 5.26
N MET A 117 10.80 1.76 4.40
CA MET A 117 10.99 1.88 2.95
C MET A 117 11.76 3.16 2.59
N ILE A 118 11.33 4.32 3.10
CA ILE A 118 11.94 5.62 2.78
C ILE A 118 13.38 5.72 3.32
N PHE A 119 13.62 5.39 4.59
CA PHE A 119 14.93 5.54 5.21
C PHE A 119 15.98 4.56 4.67
N THR A 120 15.55 3.38 4.19
CA THR A 120 16.45 2.43 3.52
C THR A 120 16.94 3.01 2.18
N GLU A 121 16.08 3.69 1.42
CA GLU A 121 16.47 4.34 0.16
C GLU A 121 17.42 5.52 0.35
N VAL A 122 17.19 6.33 1.38
CA VAL A 122 18.05 7.48 1.69
C VAL A 122 19.46 7.04 2.08
N SER A 123 19.57 5.89 2.75
CA SER A 123 20.84 5.34 3.22
C SER A 123 21.60 4.59 2.12
N SER A 124 20.89 4.06 1.12
CA SER A 124 21.53 3.51 -0.09
C SER A 124 21.99 4.66 -0.98
N LYS A 125 23.29 4.70 -1.32
CA LYS A 125 23.79 5.64 -2.34
C LYS A 125 22.96 5.51 -3.62
N PRO A 126 22.68 6.61 -4.33
CA PRO A 126 22.15 6.52 -5.69
C PRO A 126 23.07 5.61 -6.51
N GLN A 127 22.50 4.57 -7.12
CA GLN A 127 23.12 3.96 -8.30
C GLN A 127 23.06 4.94 -9.47
#